data_AF-A0A4Q8BKQ7-F1
#
_entry.id   AF-A0A4Q8BKQ7-F1
#
_cell.length_a   1.000
_cell.length_b   1.000
_cell.length_c   1.000
_cell.angle_alpha   90.00
_cell.angle_beta   90.00
_cell.angle_gamma   90.00
#
_symmetry.space_group_name_H-M   'P 1'
#
loop_
_entity.id
_entity.type
_entity.pdbx_description
1 polymer ?
#
loop_
_entity_poly.entity_id
_entity_poly.type
_entity_poly.pdbx_seq_one_letter_code
_entity_poly.pdbx_strand_id
1 'polypeptide(L)'
;MTAAADRAAEGRVAVELRSVPDCPNLAPARQELRAALADLGLPLSVVSEVVGDYPSPSILVNGVDVMGGTGGDSAACRLDLPTGERIRAALCQAIGAESATVGTEPSGVDCCGQPGNAIRTDRPRRAEQLPDRLRQVHRAILRHFAATGTAPTDADIRAAVNGEDLDTAQALRELAREDLVAVDSAGRLVAAYPFSPTPTPHVVSLGDIQVFAMCAIDALGMPFMLDTEATITSADPHTRQPVRVTITNGAATYQPAEAVIVYAATGDGGRSVDTCCSTINFFTSASNAQAWITAHPGLAATILDQDQAVTLGRDIFEPLLA
;
A
#
# COMPACT_ATOMS: atom_id res chain seq x y z
N MET A 1 37.70 0.25 -11.44
CA MET A 1 36.74 1.36 -11.16
C MET A 1 35.94 1.11 -9.87
N THR A 2 36.47 0.28 -8.96
CA THR A 2 35.77 -0.27 -7.78
C THR A 2 36.23 0.36 -6.44
N ALA A 3 37.46 0.87 -6.36
CA ALA A 3 38.03 1.37 -5.11
C ALA A 3 37.50 2.75 -4.64
N ALA A 4 36.88 3.54 -5.52
CA ALA A 4 36.36 4.87 -5.17
C ALA A 4 34.94 4.82 -4.57
N ALA A 5 34.14 3.81 -4.93
CA ALA A 5 32.84 3.54 -4.31
C ALA A 5 33.01 2.89 -2.93
N ASP A 6 33.97 1.97 -2.78
CA ASP A 6 34.30 1.36 -1.48
C ASP A 6 34.82 2.39 -0.46
N ARG A 7 35.69 3.32 -0.88
CA ARG A 7 36.16 4.40 0.00
C ARG A 7 35.08 5.43 0.36
N ALA A 8 34.05 5.58 -0.47
CA ALA A 8 32.92 6.44 -0.16
C ALA A 8 31.95 5.77 0.84
N ALA A 9 31.85 4.43 0.83
CA ALA A 9 31.10 3.66 1.81
C ALA A 9 31.80 3.62 3.18
N GLU A 10 33.14 3.53 3.22
CA GLU A 10 33.95 3.55 4.46
C GLU A 10 33.75 4.81 5.32
N GLY A 11 33.35 5.94 4.72
CA GLY A 11 33.08 7.18 5.44
C GLY A 11 31.61 7.42 5.81
N ARG A 12 30.68 6.51 5.44
CA ARG A 12 29.22 6.74 5.52
C ARG A 12 28.47 5.83 6.49
N VAL A 13 29.08 4.71 6.89
CA VAL A 13 28.49 3.76 7.83
C VAL A 13 29.56 3.39 8.87
N ALA A 14 29.26 3.63 10.15
CA ALA A 14 30.09 3.24 11.28
C ALA A 14 29.34 2.20 12.12
N VAL A 15 29.96 1.05 12.36
CA VAL A 15 29.36 -0.05 13.11
C VAL A 15 30.16 -0.28 14.39
N GLU A 16 29.48 -0.40 15.53
CA GLU A 16 30.12 -0.70 16.81
C GLU A 16 29.54 -1.99 17.39
N LEU A 17 30.39 -2.98 17.62
CA LEU A 17 30.06 -4.21 18.31
C LEU A 17 30.49 -4.09 19.78
N ARG A 18 29.53 -3.90 20.66
CA ARG A 18 29.74 -3.77 22.11
C ARG A 18 29.54 -5.08 22.82
N SER A 19 30.39 -5.36 23.80
CA SER A 19 30.25 -6.54 24.66
C SER A 19 30.72 -6.33 26.09
N VAL A 20 30.18 -7.11 27.03
CA VAL A 20 30.76 -7.28 28.37
C VAL A 20 31.90 -8.30 28.33
N PRO A 21 32.83 -8.26 29.30
CA PRO A 21 33.85 -9.29 29.43
C PRO A 21 33.22 -10.70 29.47
N ASP A 22 33.84 -11.65 28.76
CA ASP A 22 33.47 -13.07 28.73
C ASP A 22 32.03 -13.39 28.27
N CYS A 23 31.40 -12.52 27.46
CA CYS A 23 30.08 -12.80 26.88
C CYS A 23 30.12 -14.03 25.93
N PRO A 24 29.39 -15.13 26.25
CA PRO A 24 29.42 -16.34 25.43
C PRO A 24 28.77 -16.16 24.05
N ASN A 25 27.90 -15.15 23.92
CA ASN A 25 27.14 -14.87 22.71
C ASN A 25 27.84 -13.91 21.74
N LEU A 26 29.04 -13.41 22.10
CA LEU A 26 29.80 -12.48 21.26
C LEU A 26 30.27 -13.12 19.95
N ALA A 27 30.73 -14.37 19.99
CA ALA A 27 31.24 -15.05 18.80
C ALA A 27 30.15 -15.29 17.73
N PRO A 28 28.95 -15.79 18.07
CA PRO A 28 27.82 -15.87 17.13
C PRO A 28 27.42 -14.51 16.55
N ALA A 29 27.27 -13.48 17.38
CA ALA A 29 26.88 -12.14 16.91
C ALA A 29 27.92 -11.53 15.95
N ARG A 30 29.20 -11.73 16.23
CA ARG A 30 30.29 -11.30 15.33
C ARG A 30 30.23 -12.03 13.98
N GLN A 31 29.86 -13.31 13.97
CA GLN A 31 29.74 -14.08 12.73
C GLN A 31 28.59 -13.58 11.86
N GLU A 32 27.43 -13.34 12.46
CA GLU A 32 26.25 -12.79 11.75
C GLU A 32 26.53 -11.39 11.20
N LEU A 33 27.23 -10.53 11.97
CA LEU A 33 27.63 -9.21 11.51
C LEU A 33 28.56 -9.27 10.30
N ARG A 34 29.55 -10.19 10.31
CA ARG A 34 30.47 -10.36 9.19
C ARG A 34 29.76 -10.86 7.93
N ALA A 35 28.83 -11.79 8.08
CA ALA A 35 28.02 -12.27 6.96
C ALA A 35 27.18 -11.14 6.35
N ALA A 36 26.51 -10.34 7.20
CA ALA A 36 25.71 -9.20 6.75
C ALA A 36 26.53 -8.13 6.03
N LEU A 37 27.75 -7.82 6.50
CA LEU A 37 28.64 -6.87 5.83
C LEU A 37 29.15 -7.40 4.49
N ALA A 38 29.51 -8.69 4.43
CA ALA A 38 29.96 -9.33 3.20
C ALA A 38 28.86 -9.35 2.11
N ASP A 39 27.61 -9.64 2.50
CA ASP A 39 26.46 -9.61 1.59
C ASP A 39 26.22 -8.23 0.98
N LEU A 40 26.54 -7.17 1.73
CA LEU A 40 26.39 -5.77 1.31
C LEU A 40 27.67 -5.18 0.69
N GLY A 41 28.73 -5.96 0.55
CA GLY A 41 30.02 -5.51 0.04
C GLY A 41 30.73 -4.47 0.93
N LEU A 42 30.35 -4.36 2.21
CA LEU A 42 30.95 -3.41 3.14
C LEU A 42 32.24 -4.00 3.74
N PRO A 43 33.34 -3.23 3.79
CA PRO A 43 34.59 -3.71 4.36
C PRO A 43 34.51 -3.77 5.89
N LEU A 44 35.21 -4.73 6.51
CA LEU A 44 35.22 -4.88 7.97
C LEU A 44 35.89 -3.70 8.72
N SER A 45 36.56 -2.80 7.99
CA SER A 45 37.15 -1.56 8.51
C SER A 45 36.12 -0.62 9.14
N VAL A 46 34.84 -0.76 8.79
CA VAL A 46 33.74 0.04 9.37
C VAL A 46 33.31 -0.43 10.77
N VAL A 47 33.81 -1.57 11.24
CA VAL A 47 33.44 -2.17 12.53
C VAL A 47 34.48 -1.87 13.61
N SER A 48 34.04 -1.27 14.72
CA SER A 48 34.83 -1.15 15.95
C SER A 48 34.28 -2.09 17.04
N GLU A 49 35.17 -2.81 17.74
CA GLU A 49 34.78 -3.65 18.87
C GLU A 49 35.13 -2.96 20.19
N VAL A 50 34.15 -2.82 21.08
CA VAL A 50 34.33 -2.10 22.36
C VAL A 50 33.83 -2.95 23.51
N VAL A 51 34.67 -3.12 24.52
CA VAL A 51 34.32 -3.85 25.75
C VAL A 51 34.00 -2.86 26.86
N GLY A 52 32.84 -3.00 27.50
CA GLY A 52 32.41 -2.11 28.57
C GLY A 52 31.08 -2.51 29.20
N ASP A 53 30.59 -1.67 30.11
CA ASP A 53 29.40 -1.94 30.92
C ASP A 53 28.12 -1.59 30.14
N TYR A 54 27.80 -2.42 29.14
CA TYR A 54 26.64 -2.29 28.26
C TYR A 54 25.92 -3.63 28.09
N PRO A 55 24.66 -3.64 27.60
CA PRO A 55 24.01 -4.89 27.17
C PRO A 55 24.84 -5.59 26.09
N SER A 56 25.04 -6.91 26.22
CA SER A 56 26.01 -7.64 25.40
C SER A 56 25.42 -8.91 24.76
N PRO A 57 25.69 -9.21 23.49
CA PRO A 57 26.33 -8.35 22.50
C PRO A 57 25.33 -7.34 21.93
N SER A 58 25.77 -6.11 21.69
CA SER A 58 24.97 -5.09 21.00
C SER A 58 25.70 -4.63 19.75
N ILE A 59 24.99 -4.56 18.63
CA ILE A 59 25.51 -4.03 17.36
C ILE A 59 24.83 -2.69 17.13
N LEU A 60 25.62 -1.64 17.07
CA LEU A 60 25.15 -0.30 16.76
C LEU A 60 25.58 0.05 15.34
N VAL A 61 24.66 0.58 14.54
CA VAL A 61 24.95 1.15 13.22
C VAL A 61 24.69 2.65 13.31
N ASN A 62 25.71 3.46 13.05
CA ASN A 62 25.70 4.92 13.22
C ASN A 62 25.20 5.37 14.61
N GLY A 63 25.55 4.61 15.66
CA GLY A 63 25.17 4.88 17.04
C GLY A 63 23.76 4.39 17.44
N VAL A 64 23.02 3.75 16.54
CA VAL A 64 21.69 3.18 16.80
C VAL A 64 21.78 1.65 16.96
N ASP A 65 21.29 1.11 18.08
CA ASP A 65 21.27 -0.34 18.33
C ASP A 65 20.29 -1.05 17.38
N VAL A 66 20.77 -2.06 16.66
CA VAL A 66 19.99 -2.90 15.72
C VAL A 66 18.78 -3.56 16.40
N MET A 67 18.86 -3.80 17.71
CA MET A 67 17.78 -4.39 18.49
C MET A 67 16.83 -3.34 19.10
N GLY A 68 17.05 -2.04 18.87
CA GLY A 68 16.17 -0.96 19.32
C GLY A 68 16.30 -0.58 20.79
N GLY A 69 17.36 -1.04 21.48
CA GLY A 69 17.60 -0.72 22.89
C GLY A 69 17.94 0.76 23.10
N THR A 70 17.16 1.45 23.92
CA THR A 70 17.38 2.87 24.25
C THR A 70 18.45 3.04 25.33
N GLY A 71 19.69 2.61 25.07
CA GLY A 71 20.92 3.02 25.75
C GLY A 71 20.99 3.00 27.30
N GLY A 72 20.03 2.39 28.00
CA GLY A 72 19.87 2.51 29.46
C GLY A 72 19.67 1.18 30.19
N ASP A 73 19.77 0.06 29.49
CA ASP A 73 19.59 -1.26 30.10
C ASP A 73 20.87 -1.69 30.86
N SER A 74 20.66 -2.38 31.99
CA SER A 74 21.72 -2.92 32.85
C SER A 74 22.73 -3.76 32.04
N ALA A 75 24.02 -3.66 32.39
CA ALA A 75 25.12 -4.41 31.77
C ALA A 75 24.95 -5.93 31.95
N ALA A 76 24.15 -6.54 31.08
CA ALA A 76 23.80 -7.95 31.13
C ALA A 76 23.86 -8.59 29.74
N CYS A 77 24.12 -9.89 29.71
CA CYS A 77 24.12 -10.65 28.46
C CYS A 77 22.69 -10.82 27.95
N ARG A 78 22.41 -10.31 26.75
CA ARG A 78 21.16 -10.54 26.04
C ARG A 78 21.08 -12.00 25.60
N LEU A 79 19.91 -12.60 25.81
CA LEU A 79 19.59 -13.95 25.35
C LEU A 79 19.11 -13.93 23.89
N ASP A 80 18.53 -12.82 23.47
CA ASP A 80 18.09 -12.52 22.12
C ASP A 80 19.21 -11.81 21.34
N LEU A 81 19.76 -12.50 20.34
CA LEU A 81 20.84 -11.98 19.51
C LEU A 81 20.28 -11.34 18.23
N PRO A 82 20.90 -10.25 17.74
CA PRO A 82 20.54 -9.69 16.45
C PRO A 82 20.78 -10.71 15.33
N THR A 83 19.72 -11.07 14.64
CA THR A 83 19.76 -11.93 13.45
C THR A 83 20.43 -11.21 12.28
N GLY A 84 21.11 -11.94 11.38
CA GLY A 84 21.73 -11.36 10.18
C GLY A 84 20.78 -10.52 9.31
N GLU A 85 19.49 -10.86 9.25
CA GLU A 85 18.48 -10.09 8.52
C GLU A 85 18.25 -8.69 9.11
N ARG A 86 18.12 -8.59 10.45
CA ARG A 86 18.01 -7.31 11.15
C ARG A 86 19.27 -6.46 11.02
N ILE A 87 20.45 -7.08 11.06
CA ILE A 87 21.73 -6.39 10.86
C ILE A 87 21.80 -5.82 9.44
N ARG A 88 21.45 -6.61 8.41
CA ARG A 88 21.39 -6.13 7.01
C ARG A 88 20.39 -4.99 6.85
N ALA A 89 19.20 -5.11 7.43
CA ALA A 89 18.18 -4.06 7.35
C ALA A 89 18.69 -2.74 7.94
N ALA A 90 19.33 -2.79 9.12
CA ALA A 90 19.91 -1.60 9.76
C ALA A 90 21.06 -0.98 8.94
N LEU A 91 21.93 -1.82 8.34
CA LEU A 91 23.00 -1.35 7.46
C LEU A 91 22.45 -0.71 6.17
N CYS A 92 21.45 -1.32 5.53
CA CYS A 92 20.78 -0.77 4.35
C CYS A 92 20.06 0.55 4.66
N GLN A 93 19.39 0.63 5.81
CA GLN A 93 18.79 1.88 6.29
C GLN A 93 19.87 2.93 6.52
N ALA A 94 20.97 2.63 7.21
CA ALA A 94 22.05 3.59 7.42
C ALA A 94 22.67 4.10 6.11
N ILE A 95 22.70 3.28 5.06
CA ILE A 95 23.14 3.67 3.72
C ILE A 95 22.10 4.59 3.03
N GLY A 96 20.81 4.41 3.31
CA GLY A 96 19.69 5.14 2.67
C GLY A 96 19.07 6.29 3.48
N ALA A 97 19.32 6.38 4.80
CA ALA A 97 18.54 7.19 5.75
C ALA A 97 19.20 8.51 6.16
N GLU A 98 19.79 9.26 5.22
CA GLU A 98 20.00 10.70 5.45
C GLU A 98 18.83 11.56 4.94
N SER A 99 17.65 10.97 4.75
CA SER A 99 16.41 11.73 4.57
C SER A 99 15.32 11.19 5.48
N ALA A 100 15.30 11.80 6.67
CA ALA A 100 14.19 11.91 7.61
C ALA A 100 13.87 10.70 8.51
N THR A 101 14.13 10.94 9.79
CA THR A 101 13.67 10.23 10.99
C THR A 101 12.15 10.34 11.21
N VAL A 102 11.54 9.25 11.70
CA VAL A 102 10.66 9.09 12.89
C VAL A 102 9.74 7.88 12.63
N GLY A 103 9.77 6.90 13.54
CA GLY A 103 9.25 5.55 13.31
C GLY A 103 7.82 5.25 13.77
N THR A 104 7.39 4.00 13.53
CA THR A 104 6.78 3.03 14.46
C THR A 104 6.45 1.71 13.70
N GLU A 105 6.62 0.60 14.42
CA GLU A 105 6.51 -0.86 14.16
C GLU A 105 5.35 -1.45 13.29
N PRO A 106 5.44 -2.74 12.89
CA PRO A 106 5.05 -3.24 11.57
C PRO A 106 3.74 -4.05 11.51
N SER A 107 3.05 -3.97 10.37
CA SER A 107 2.18 -5.05 9.90
C SER A 107 1.91 -4.98 8.39
N GLY A 108 2.23 -6.07 7.69
CA GLY A 108 1.36 -6.63 6.64
C GLY A 108 1.47 -6.04 5.23
N VAL A 109 2.43 -6.58 4.46
CA VAL A 109 2.52 -6.51 2.99
C VAL A 109 2.63 -5.09 2.43
N ASP A 110 3.88 -4.70 2.21
CA ASP A 110 4.28 -3.53 1.44
C ASP A 110 3.70 -3.64 0.03
N CYS A 111 2.79 -2.73 -0.29
CA CYS A 111 2.22 -2.63 -1.62
C CYS A 111 2.43 -1.26 -2.23
N CYS A 112 3.09 -0.28 -1.60
CA CYS A 112 2.99 1.11 -2.11
C CYS A 112 4.32 1.87 -2.17
N GLY A 113 5.46 1.21 -1.89
CA GLY A 113 6.79 1.83 -1.96
C GLY A 113 7.37 2.02 -3.37
N GLN A 114 6.72 1.48 -4.40
CA GLN A 114 7.15 1.62 -5.79
C GLN A 114 6.12 2.38 -6.64
N PRO A 115 6.57 3.28 -7.55
CA PRO A 115 5.70 3.81 -8.60
C PRO A 115 5.07 2.64 -9.36
N GLY A 116 3.75 2.49 -9.32
CA GLY A 116 3.06 1.37 -9.97
C GLY A 116 2.28 0.40 -9.07
N ASN A 117 2.34 0.52 -7.74
CA ASN A 117 1.56 -0.36 -6.84
C ASN A 117 0.47 0.33 -5.98
N ALA A 118 0.05 1.53 -6.35
CA ALA A 118 -0.90 2.32 -5.56
C ALA A 118 -2.22 1.60 -5.17
N ILE A 119 -2.78 0.74 -6.01
CA ILE A 119 -4.01 -0.03 -5.70
C ILE A 119 -3.67 -1.49 -5.36
N ARG A 120 -4.48 -2.11 -4.49
CA ARG A 120 -4.44 -3.56 -4.22
C ARG A 120 -4.85 -4.37 -5.47
N THR A 121 -3.87 -4.74 -6.29
CA THR A 121 -4.07 -5.54 -7.51
C THR A 121 -4.43 -7.01 -7.20
N ASP A 122 -4.14 -7.49 -6.00
CA ASP A 122 -4.45 -8.85 -5.55
C ASP A 122 -5.89 -9.03 -5.03
N ARG A 123 -6.75 -8.02 -5.18
CA ARG A 123 -8.14 -8.01 -4.71
C ARG A 123 -8.98 -9.21 -5.21
N PRO A 124 -8.92 -9.62 -6.50
CA PRO A 124 -9.62 -10.82 -6.97
C PRO A 124 -9.25 -12.08 -6.16
N ARG A 125 -7.95 -12.32 -6.00
CA ARG A 125 -7.41 -13.47 -5.27
C ARG A 125 -7.88 -13.48 -3.81
N ARG A 126 -7.94 -12.32 -3.16
CA ARG A 126 -8.46 -12.20 -1.78
C ARG A 126 -9.94 -12.52 -1.70
N ALA A 127 -10.75 -11.99 -2.63
CA ALA A 127 -12.17 -12.28 -2.71
C ALA A 127 -12.46 -13.78 -2.94
N GLU A 128 -11.64 -14.44 -3.77
CA GLU A 128 -11.71 -15.88 -4.03
C GLU A 128 -11.31 -16.76 -2.83
N GLN A 129 -10.52 -16.22 -1.90
CA GLN A 129 -10.10 -16.93 -0.68
C GLN A 129 -11.07 -16.75 0.49
N LEU A 130 -12.07 -15.88 0.35
CA LEU A 130 -13.08 -15.70 1.38
C LEU A 130 -13.91 -16.98 1.60
N PRO A 131 -14.27 -17.29 2.85
CA PRO A 131 -15.36 -18.21 3.17
C PRO A 131 -16.62 -17.88 2.37
N ASP A 132 -17.35 -18.91 1.93
CA ASP A 132 -18.51 -18.76 1.04
C ASP A 132 -19.52 -17.72 1.54
N ARG A 133 -19.80 -17.71 2.85
CA ARG A 133 -20.76 -16.75 3.42
C ARG A 133 -20.27 -15.31 3.32
N LEU A 134 -18.99 -15.03 3.60
CA LEU A 134 -18.43 -13.69 3.45
C LEU A 134 -18.37 -13.26 1.98
N ARG A 135 -18.07 -14.19 1.08
CA ARG A 135 -18.09 -13.93 -0.36
C ARG A 135 -19.49 -13.55 -0.84
N GLN A 136 -20.53 -14.24 -0.36
CA GLN A 136 -21.92 -13.89 -0.63
C GLN A 136 -22.26 -12.48 -0.12
N VAL A 137 -21.84 -12.14 1.11
CA VAL A 137 -22.03 -10.79 1.67
C VAL A 137 -21.33 -9.73 0.82
N HIS A 138 -20.07 -9.94 0.45
CA HIS A 138 -19.32 -9.03 -0.41
C HIS A 138 -20.04 -8.80 -1.75
N ARG A 139 -20.43 -9.87 -2.44
CA ARG A 139 -21.16 -9.77 -3.71
C ARG A 139 -22.53 -9.10 -3.56
N ALA A 140 -23.23 -9.36 -2.45
CA ALA A 140 -24.50 -8.69 -2.15
C ALA A 140 -24.32 -7.18 -1.99
N ILE A 141 -23.27 -6.73 -1.30
CA ILE A 141 -22.95 -5.31 -1.14
C ILE A 141 -22.68 -4.67 -2.52
N LEU A 142 -21.82 -5.27 -3.33
CA LEU A 142 -21.46 -4.74 -4.66
C LEU A 142 -22.69 -4.65 -5.58
N ARG A 143 -23.52 -5.70 -5.61
CA ARG A 143 -24.76 -5.71 -6.42
C ARG A 143 -25.78 -4.71 -5.91
N HIS A 144 -25.86 -4.49 -4.60
CA HIS A 144 -26.76 -3.47 -4.04
C HIS A 144 -26.37 -2.07 -4.54
N PHE A 145 -25.09 -1.69 -4.46
CA PHE A 145 -24.62 -0.42 -5.01
C PHE A 145 -24.97 -0.27 -6.50
N ALA A 146 -24.72 -1.31 -7.30
CA ALA A 146 -25.02 -1.28 -8.74
C ALA A 146 -26.52 -1.13 -9.03
N ALA A 147 -27.40 -1.63 -8.15
CA ALA A 147 -28.84 -1.58 -8.33
C ALA A 147 -29.49 -0.31 -7.77
N THR A 148 -28.93 0.29 -6.71
CA THR A 148 -29.60 1.37 -5.96
C THR A 148 -28.85 2.69 -5.98
N GLY A 149 -27.56 2.69 -6.30
CA GLY A 149 -26.70 3.88 -6.19
C GLY A 149 -26.24 4.19 -4.77
N THR A 150 -26.68 3.41 -3.76
CA THR A 150 -26.46 3.73 -2.33
C THR A 150 -25.85 2.56 -1.56
N ALA A 151 -25.29 2.84 -0.38
CA ALA A 151 -24.79 1.79 0.50
C ALA A 151 -25.94 0.96 1.09
N PRO A 152 -25.81 -0.38 1.16
CA PRO A 152 -26.83 -1.23 1.77
C PRO A 152 -26.91 -1.02 3.28
N THR A 153 -28.11 -1.16 3.82
CA THR A 153 -28.32 -1.28 5.27
C THR A 153 -28.03 -2.70 5.76
N ASP A 154 -27.91 -2.86 7.07
CA ASP A 154 -27.84 -4.17 7.72
C ASP A 154 -28.98 -5.12 7.32
N ALA A 155 -30.19 -4.58 7.15
CA ALA A 155 -31.35 -5.36 6.73
C ALA A 155 -31.21 -5.81 5.28
N ASP A 156 -30.73 -4.93 4.39
CA ASP A 156 -30.50 -5.27 2.98
C ASP A 156 -29.48 -6.39 2.82
N ILE A 157 -28.37 -6.32 3.59
CA ILE A 157 -27.33 -7.35 3.56
C ILE A 157 -27.89 -8.70 4.02
N ARG A 158 -28.59 -8.73 5.17
CA ARG A 158 -29.15 -9.97 5.73
C ARG A 158 -30.20 -10.59 4.80
N ALA A 159 -31.07 -9.76 4.22
CA ALA A 159 -32.07 -10.19 3.26
C ALA A 159 -31.41 -10.79 2.00
N ALA A 160 -30.39 -10.12 1.45
CA ALA A 160 -29.72 -10.55 0.23
C ALA A 160 -29.00 -11.91 0.36
N VAL A 161 -28.57 -12.29 1.57
CA VAL A 161 -27.88 -13.56 1.82
C VAL A 161 -28.70 -14.57 2.65
N ASN A 162 -30.01 -14.34 2.80
CA ASN A 162 -30.92 -15.16 3.63
C ASN A 162 -30.32 -15.49 5.02
N GLY A 163 -29.80 -14.47 5.70
CA GLY A 163 -29.04 -14.60 6.95
C GLY A 163 -29.61 -13.79 8.09
N GLU A 164 -30.71 -14.26 8.68
CA GLU A 164 -31.31 -13.61 9.84
C GLU A 164 -30.36 -13.57 11.05
N ASP A 165 -29.51 -14.58 11.17
CA ASP A 165 -28.50 -14.76 12.22
C ASP A 165 -27.13 -14.14 11.91
N LEU A 166 -26.94 -13.57 10.71
CA LEU A 166 -25.67 -13.01 10.29
C LEU A 166 -25.29 -11.81 11.17
N ASP A 167 -24.10 -11.84 11.79
CA ASP A 167 -23.49 -10.63 12.34
C ASP A 167 -22.86 -9.80 11.20
N THR A 168 -23.65 -8.86 10.66
CA THR A 168 -23.21 -7.96 9.58
C THR A 168 -21.98 -7.14 9.98
N ALA A 169 -21.89 -6.68 11.23
CA ALA A 169 -20.77 -5.86 11.67
C ALA A 169 -19.47 -6.68 11.71
N GLN A 170 -19.54 -7.94 12.14
CA GLN A 170 -18.40 -8.86 12.05
C GLN A 170 -18.01 -9.14 10.59
N ALA A 171 -18.99 -9.44 9.73
CA ALA A 171 -18.72 -9.70 8.32
C ALA A 171 -18.04 -8.51 7.63
N LEU A 172 -18.51 -7.28 7.88
CA LEU A 172 -17.88 -6.07 7.35
C LEU A 172 -16.46 -5.86 7.87
N ARG A 173 -16.19 -6.16 9.14
CA ARG A 173 -14.82 -6.11 9.69
C ARG A 173 -13.89 -7.14 9.03
N GLU A 174 -14.39 -8.34 8.75
CA GLU A 174 -13.61 -9.38 8.08
C GLU A 174 -13.32 -9.02 6.63
N LEU A 175 -14.31 -8.52 5.89
CA LEU A 175 -14.11 -7.98 4.54
C LEU A 175 -13.14 -6.78 4.53
N ALA A 176 -13.15 -5.95 5.58
CA ALA A 176 -12.24 -4.82 5.70
C ALA A 176 -10.79 -5.23 5.96
N ARG A 177 -10.55 -6.35 6.65
CA ARG A 177 -9.19 -6.90 6.81
C ARG A 177 -8.59 -7.35 5.48
N GLU A 178 -9.44 -7.73 4.53
CA GLU A 178 -9.03 -8.11 3.17
C GLU A 178 -9.01 -6.93 2.19
N ASP A 179 -9.26 -5.70 2.66
CA ASP A 179 -9.35 -4.47 1.83
C ASP A 179 -10.33 -4.61 0.64
N LEU A 180 -11.41 -5.37 0.85
CA LEU A 180 -12.54 -5.47 -0.08
C LEU A 180 -13.60 -4.41 0.19
N VAL A 181 -13.72 -4.02 1.46
CA VAL A 181 -14.50 -2.87 1.93
C VAL A 181 -13.63 -2.06 2.90
N ALA A 182 -14.07 -0.85 3.24
CA ALA A 182 -13.53 -0.10 4.37
C ALA A 182 -14.69 0.34 5.25
N VAL A 183 -14.51 0.28 6.57
CA VAL A 183 -15.49 0.78 7.55
C VAL A 183 -14.88 1.84 8.47
N ASP A 184 -15.70 2.74 8.97
CA ASP A 184 -15.33 3.71 9.99
C ASP A 184 -15.41 3.10 11.41
N SER A 185 -15.07 3.90 12.44
CA SER A 185 -15.13 3.48 13.84
C SER A 185 -16.53 3.15 14.33
N ALA A 186 -17.58 3.60 13.65
CA ALA A 186 -18.97 3.26 13.93
C ALA A 186 -19.44 2.02 13.14
N GLY A 187 -18.56 1.40 12.34
CA GLY A 187 -18.89 0.23 11.52
C GLY A 187 -19.62 0.55 10.22
N ARG A 188 -19.73 1.83 9.83
CA ARG A 188 -20.37 2.22 8.56
C ARG A 188 -19.39 2.06 7.41
N LEU A 189 -19.90 1.65 6.26
CA LEU A 189 -19.12 1.59 5.03
C LEU A 189 -18.57 2.98 4.66
N VAL A 190 -17.27 3.02 4.39
CA VAL A 190 -16.53 4.15 3.83
C VAL A 190 -16.12 3.83 2.38
N ALA A 191 -15.93 2.56 2.06
CA ALA A 191 -15.72 2.07 0.69
C ALA A 191 -16.25 0.64 0.57
N ALA A 192 -16.72 0.27 -0.62
CA ALA A 192 -16.94 -1.12 -1.01
C ALA A 192 -16.40 -1.26 -2.43
N TYR A 193 -15.09 -1.49 -2.56
CA TYR A 193 -14.38 -1.26 -3.82
C TYR A 193 -15.01 -2.07 -4.96
N PRO A 194 -15.39 -1.41 -6.07
CA PRO A 194 -14.96 -0.05 -6.49
C PRO A 194 -15.82 1.14 -5.98
N PHE A 195 -16.93 0.91 -5.29
CA PHE A 195 -17.92 1.93 -4.94
C PHE A 195 -17.56 2.80 -3.73
N SER A 196 -17.95 4.07 -3.82
CA SER A 196 -18.00 5.02 -2.72
C SER A 196 -19.43 5.17 -2.20
N PRO A 197 -19.67 5.05 -0.88
CA PRO A 197 -20.94 5.37 -0.22
C PRO A 197 -21.33 6.85 -0.30
N THR A 198 -20.35 7.74 -0.54
CA THR A 198 -20.54 9.19 -0.55
C THR A 198 -20.15 9.78 -1.91
N PRO A 199 -20.67 10.96 -2.26
CA PRO A 199 -20.31 11.60 -3.52
C PRO A 199 -18.81 11.85 -3.66
N THR A 200 -18.25 11.45 -4.80
CA THR A 200 -16.86 11.73 -5.20
C THR A 200 -16.84 12.47 -6.54
N PRO A 201 -15.69 13.02 -6.96
CA PRO A 201 -15.54 13.57 -8.30
C PRO A 201 -15.75 12.54 -9.42
N HIS A 202 -15.63 11.23 -9.14
CA HIS A 202 -15.70 10.15 -10.11
C HIS A 202 -17.10 9.56 -10.13
N VAL A 203 -17.96 10.08 -11.00
CA VAL A 203 -19.36 9.66 -11.12
C VAL A 203 -19.49 8.66 -12.25
N VAL A 204 -20.12 7.51 -12.00
CA VAL A 204 -20.37 6.47 -13.01
C VAL A 204 -21.88 6.30 -13.18
N SER A 205 -22.35 6.43 -14.41
CA SER A 205 -23.74 6.17 -14.79
C SER A 205 -23.83 4.77 -15.40
N LEU A 206 -24.53 3.86 -14.71
CA LEU A 206 -24.77 2.47 -15.06
C LEU A 206 -26.25 2.33 -15.48
N GLY A 207 -26.56 2.63 -16.73
CA GLY A 207 -27.94 2.82 -17.17
C GLY A 207 -28.59 4.00 -16.45
N ASP A 208 -29.73 3.74 -15.78
CA ASP A 208 -30.47 4.76 -15.00
C ASP A 208 -29.91 4.97 -13.58
N ILE A 209 -28.97 4.12 -13.14
CA ILE A 209 -28.38 4.20 -11.81
C ILE A 209 -27.09 5.02 -11.86
N GLN A 210 -26.97 5.96 -10.93
CA GLN A 210 -25.75 6.71 -10.72
C GLN A 210 -25.06 6.23 -9.44
N VAL A 211 -23.75 5.96 -9.54
CA VAL A 211 -22.88 5.58 -8.43
C VAL A 211 -21.65 6.47 -8.41
N PHE A 212 -20.92 6.44 -7.29
CA PHE A 212 -19.65 7.13 -7.13
C PHE A 212 -18.53 6.10 -6.98
N ALA A 213 -17.38 6.36 -7.60
CA ALA A 213 -16.20 5.53 -7.52
C ALA A 213 -15.18 6.10 -6.53
N MET A 214 -14.41 5.23 -5.88
CA MET A 214 -13.37 5.68 -4.95
C MET A 214 -12.19 6.34 -5.68
N CYS A 215 -11.84 5.92 -6.89
CA CYS A 215 -10.82 6.54 -7.74
C CYS A 215 -11.08 6.35 -9.25
N ALA A 216 -10.17 6.86 -10.09
CA ALA A 216 -10.28 6.71 -11.55
C ALA A 216 -10.23 5.24 -12.03
N ILE A 217 -9.36 4.40 -11.46
CA ILE A 217 -9.27 2.97 -11.82
C ILE A 217 -10.52 2.22 -11.38
N ASP A 218 -11.06 2.54 -10.20
CA ASP A 218 -12.31 1.98 -9.70
C ASP A 218 -13.48 2.31 -10.64
N ALA A 219 -13.55 3.56 -11.12
CA ALA A 219 -14.57 4.00 -12.06
C ALA A 219 -14.48 3.22 -13.39
N LEU A 220 -13.27 2.99 -13.90
CA LEU A 220 -13.03 2.22 -15.12
C LEU A 220 -13.36 0.73 -14.95
N GLY A 221 -13.14 0.17 -13.77
CA GLY A 221 -13.38 -1.25 -13.48
C GLY A 221 -14.85 -1.64 -13.30
N MET A 222 -15.68 -0.73 -12.77
CA MET A 222 -17.11 -0.98 -12.50
C MET A 222 -17.87 -1.60 -13.68
N PRO A 223 -17.77 -1.10 -14.93
CA PRO A 223 -18.62 -1.57 -16.02
C PRO A 223 -18.21 -2.98 -16.47
N PHE A 224 -16.93 -3.33 -16.37
CA PHE A 224 -16.45 -4.68 -16.65
C PHE A 224 -16.87 -5.67 -15.56
N MET A 225 -16.78 -5.28 -14.29
CA MET A 225 -17.30 -6.09 -13.17
C MET A 225 -18.79 -6.41 -13.28
N LEU A 226 -19.56 -5.49 -13.84
CA LEU A 226 -21.01 -5.60 -13.95
C LEU A 226 -21.49 -6.10 -15.33
N ASP A 227 -20.57 -6.33 -16.27
CA ASP A 227 -20.86 -6.64 -17.67
C ASP A 227 -21.93 -5.69 -18.26
N THR A 228 -21.70 -4.38 -18.11
CA THR A 228 -22.64 -3.34 -18.54
C THR A 228 -21.94 -2.15 -19.19
N GLU A 229 -22.69 -1.38 -19.96
CA GLU A 229 -22.23 -0.12 -20.51
C GLU A 229 -22.27 0.98 -19.44
N ALA A 230 -21.37 1.95 -19.56
CA ALA A 230 -21.32 3.04 -18.60
C ALA A 230 -20.82 4.34 -19.19
N THR A 231 -21.23 5.44 -18.56
CA THR A 231 -20.62 6.76 -18.77
C THR A 231 -20.02 7.26 -17.47
N ILE A 232 -18.73 7.52 -17.49
CA ILE A 232 -17.95 8.05 -16.37
C ILE A 232 -17.74 9.54 -16.61
N THR A 233 -17.99 10.35 -15.58
CA THR A 233 -17.64 11.78 -15.59
C THR A 233 -16.78 12.10 -14.39
N SER A 234 -15.70 12.84 -14.63
CA SER A 234 -14.76 13.32 -13.62
C SER A 234 -14.24 14.70 -13.99
N ALA A 235 -13.33 15.24 -13.18
CA ALA A 235 -12.65 16.49 -13.45
C ALA A 235 -11.17 16.37 -13.09
N ASP A 236 -10.32 16.94 -13.95
CA ASP A 236 -8.89 17.07 -13.71
C ASP A 236 -8.67 17.84 -12.38
N PRO A 237 -7.95 17.27 -11.39
CA PRO A 237 -7.78 17.93 -10.10
C PRO A 237 -6.88 19.17 -10.17
N HIS A 238 -6.06 19.31 -11.20
CA HIS A 238 -5.20 20.46 -11.43
C HIS A 238 -5.97 21.61 -12.11
N THR A 239 -6.72 21.32 -13.17
CA THR A 239 -7.36 22.36 -14.01
C THR A 239 -8.86 22.49 -13.82
N ARG A 240 -9.49 21.53 -13.15
CA ARG A 240 -10.96 21.38 -13.00
C ARG A 240 -11.73 21.17 -14.30
N GLN A 241 -11.03 21.01 -15.43
CA GLN A 241 -11.66 20.70 -16.71
C GLN A 241 -12.28 19.29 -16.67
N PRO A 242 -13.43 19.10 -17.32
CA PRO A 242 -14.13 17.82 -17.29
C PRO A 242 -13.38 16.75 -18.08
N VAL A 243 -13.41 15.52 -17.56
CA VAL A 243 -13.05 14.30 -18.28
C VAL A 243 -14.29 13.40 -18.33
N ARG A 244 -14.59 12.86 -19.51
CA ARG A 244 -15.68 11.91 -19.73
C ARG A 244 -15.12 10.65 -20.38
N VAL A 245 -15.51 9.49 -19.89
CA VAL A 245 -15.19 8.19 -20.49
C VAL A 245 -16.50 7.48 -20.77
N THR A 246 -16.67 6.97 -21.99
CA THR A 246 -17.83 6.15 -22.36
C THR A 246 -17.35 4.73 -22.63
N ILE A 247 -17.97 3.74 -21.99
CA ILE A 247 -17.67 2.32 -22.17
C ILE A 247 -18.87 1.67 -22.86
N THR A 248 -18.63 1.18 -24.08
CA THR A 248 -19.64 0.57 -24.97
C THR A 248 -19.03 -0.66 -25.60
N ASN A 249 -19.73 -1.80 -25.56
CA ASN A 249 -19.20 -3.10 -26.02
C ASN A 249 -17.78 -3.42 -25.51
N GLY A 250 -17.50 -3.09 -24.23
CA GLY A 250 -16.20 -3.32 -23.59
C GLY A 250 -15.05 -2.41 -24.04
N ALA A 251 -15.30 -1.43 -24.92
CA ALA A 251 -14.30 -0.46 -25.37
C ALA A 251 -14.52 0.91 -24.70
N ALA A 252 -13.44 1.51 -24.18
CA ALA A 252 -13.46 2.82 -23.55
C ALA A 252 -13.10 3.93 -24.55
N THR A 253 -13.89 5.00 -24.61
CA THR A 253 -13.62 6.20 -25.40
C THR A 253 -13.53 7.41 -24.48
N TYR A 254 -12.44 8.17 -24.58
CA TYR A 254 -12.13 9.29 -23.69
C TYR A 254 -12.40 10.65 -24.35
N GLN A 255 -12.85 11.60 -23.53
CA GLN A 255 -13.01 13.00 -23.88
C GLN A 255 -12.46 13.85 -22.71
N PRO A 256 -11.40 14.64 -22.93
CA PRO A 256 -10.64 14.76 -24.18
C PRO A 256 -9.92 13.47 -24.57
N ALA A 257 -9.57 13.32 -25.85
CA ALA A 257 -9.00 12.09 -26.40
C ALA A 257 -7.60 11.79 -25.87
N GLU A 258 -6.89 12.82 -25.41
CA GLU A 258 -5.57 12.77 -24.80
C GLU A 258 -5.60 12.62 -23.27
N ALA A 259 -6.77 12.39 -22.69
CA ALA A 259 -6.91 12.18 -21.25
C ALA A 259 -6.09 10.96 -20.79
N VAL A 260 -5.50 11.08 -19.60
CA VAL A 260 -4.65 10.07 -18.96
C VAL A 260 -5.02 9.93 -17.48
N ILE A 261 -4.44 8.94 -16.82
CA ILE A 261 -4.65 8.69 -15.40
C ILE A 261 -3.32 8.89 -14.67
N VAL A 262 -3.30 9.69 -13.60
CA VAL A 262 -2.19 9.60 -12.64
C VAL A 262 -2.54 8.50 -11.65
N TYR A 263 -1.60 7.60 -11.46
CA TYR A 263 -1.68 6.47 -10.56
C TYR A 263 -0.58 6.62 -9.51
N ALA A 264 -0.99 6.91 -8.27
CA ALA A 264 -0.08 7.33 -7.21
C ALA A 264 -0.59 6.91 -5.83
N ALA A 265 0.32 6.79 -4.86
CA ALA A 265 0.02 6.55 -3.44
C ALA A 265 0.85 7.45 -2.52
N THR A 266 0.38 7.63 -1.28
CA THR A 266 0.99 8.47 -0.23
C THR A 266 1.92 7.73 0.74
N GLY A 267 2.11 6.41 0.59
CA GLY A 267 3.01 5.60 1.43
C GLY A 267 2.66 4.11 1.49
N ASP A 268 3.44 3.33 2.25
CA ASP A 268 3.62 1.87 2.07
C ASP A 268 2.61 0.98 2.81
N GLY A 269 1.63 1.56 3.55
CA GLY A 269 0.68 0.78 4.35
C GLY A 269 -0.60 1.53 4.71
N GLY A 270 -1.69 0.77 4.88
CA GLY A 270 -3.03 1.29 5.20
C GLY A 270 -4.12 0.74 4.28
N ARG A 271 -5.37 1.16 4.51
CA ARG A 271 -6.51 0.84 3.63
C ARG A 271 -6.34 1.57 2.30
N SER A 272 -6.78 1.00 1.18
CA SER A 272 -6.65 1.68 -0.13
C SER A 272 -7.28 3.10 -0.14
N VAL A 273 -8.39 3.27 0.58
CA VAL A 273 -9.07 4.57 0.75
C VAL A 273 -8.18 5.65 1.39
N ASP A 274 -7.28 5.27 2.29
CA ASP A 274 -6.41 6.21 3.00
C ASP A 274 -5.11 6.50 2.23
N THR A 275 -4.66 5.54 1.42
CA THR A 275 -3.31 5.56 0.84
C THR A 275 -3.26 5.93 -0.63
N CYS A 276 -4.31 5.66 -1.41
CA CYS A 276 -4.24 5.83 -2.87
C CYS A 276 -5.49 6.39 -3.56
N CYS A 277 -6.69 6.19 -3.00
CA CYS A 277 -7.91 6.58 -3.71
C CYS A 277 -7.99 8.10 -3.99
N SER A 278 -7.45 8.93 -3.10
CA SER A 278 -7.39 10.39 -3.29
C SER A 278 -6.36 10.84 -4.34
N THR A 279 -5.39 10.00 -4.66
CA THR A 279 -4.24 10.31 -5.54
C THR A 279 -4.31 9.66 -6.92
N ILE A 280 -5.25 8.73 -7.14
CA ILE A 280 -5.52 8.11 -8.45
C ILE A 280 -6.65 8.86 -9.17
N ASN A 281 -6.31 9.71 -10.14
CA ASN A 281 -7.26 10.63 -10.78
C ASN A 281 -7.10 10.72 -12.30
N PHE A 282 -8.17 11.10 -13.00
CA PHE A 282 -8.15 11.47 -14.41
C PHE A 282 -7.54 12.86 -14.60
N PHE A 283 -6.83 13.06 -15.71
CA PHE A 283 -6.28 14.34 -16.17
C PHE A 283 -6.63 14.55 -17.62
N THR A 284 -6.86 15.81 -18.02
CA THR A 284 -7.22 16.10 -19.42
C THR A 284 -6.06 15.90 -20.38
N SER A 285 -4.81 15.87 -19.91
CA SER A 285 -3.63 15.57 -20.73
C SER A 285 -2.44 15.09 -19.89
N ALA A 286 -1.46 14.44 -20.54
CA ALA A 286 -0.19 14.07 -19.92
C ALA A 286 0.59 15.28 -19.34
N SER A 287 0.49 16.45 -19.98
CA SER A 287 1.14 17.66 -19.48
C SER A 287 0.54 18.14 -18.15
N ASN A 288 -0.79 18.09 -18.02
CA ASN A 288 -1.47 18.44 -16.78
C ASN A 288 -1.18 17.43 -15.67
N ALA A 289 -1.17 16.14 -16.00
CA ALA A 289 -0.75 15.07 -15.11
C ALA A 289 0.67 15.31 -14.58
N GLN A 290 1.62 15.60 -15.47
CA GLN A 290 3.01 15.86 -15.09
C GLN A 290 3.17 17.11 -14.22
N ALA A 291 2.46 18.20 -14.55
CA ALA A 291 2.47 19.42 -13.75
C ALA A 291 1.93 19.16 -12.33
N TRP A 292 0.86 18.36 -12.22
CA TRP A 292 0.31 17.95 -10.94
C TRP A 292 1.30 17.07 -10.16
N ILE A 293 1.92 16.07 -10.77
CA ILE A 293 2.94 15.22 -10.12
C ILE A 293 4.10 16.08 -9.59
N THR A 294 4.61 17.01 -10.39
CA THR A 294 5.70 17.91 -9.98
C THR A 294 5.32 18.79 -8.77
N ALA A 295 4.04 19.18 -8.66
CA ALA A 295 3.53 19.90 -7.50
C ALA A 295 3.34 19.02 -6.24
N HIS A 296 3.44 17.69 -6.37
CA HIS A 296 3.27 16.71 -5.29
C HIS A 296 4.47 15.75 -5.20
N PRO A 297 5.69 16.26 -4.90
CA PRO A 297 6.92 15.47 -4.93
C PRO A 297 6.99 14.32 -3.91
N GLY A 298 6.11 14.32 -2.91
CA GLY A 298 6.00 13.23 -1.93
C GLY A 298 5.19 12.02 -2.40
N LEU A 299 4.63 12.05 -3.61
CA LEU A 299 3.85 10.94 -4.16
C LEU A 299 4.73 10.05 -5.06
N ALA A 300 4.68 8.75 -4.82
CA ALA A 300 5.18 7.77 -5.78
C ALA A 300 4.16 7.65 -6.94
N ALA A 301 4.29 8.55 -7.92
CA ALA A 301 3.32 8.68 -9.01
C ALA A 301 3.84 8.13 -10.34
N THR A 302 2.92 7.60 -11.15
CA THR A 302 3.16 7.21 -12.55
C THR A 302 1.95 7.63 -13.38
N ILE A 303 2.17 7.97 -14.65
CA ILE A 303 1.09 8.24 -15.60
C ILE A 303 0.78 6.95 -16.34
N LEU A 304 -0.49 6.53 -16.31
CA LEU A 304 -1.01 5.43 -17.11
C LEU A 304 -1.71 5.99 -18.34
N ASP A 305 -1.47 5.36 -19.49
CA ASP A 305 -2.29 5.55 -20.66
C ASP A 305 -3.68 4.88 -20.52
N GLN A 306 -4.53 5.09 -21.52
CA GLN A 306 -5.93 4.64 -21.49
C GLN A 306 -6.06 3.11 -21.46
N ASP A 307 -5.23 2.41 -22.24
CA ASP A 307 -5.27 0.95 -22.33
C ASP A 307 -4.74 0.31 -21.06
N GLN A 308 -3.64 0.84 -20.51
CA GLN A 308 -3.09 0.44 -19.22
C GLN A 308 -4.11 0.61 -18.10
N ALA A 309 -4.77 1.77 -18.03
CA ALA A 309 -5.75 2.05 -16.98
C ALA A 309 -7.01 1.17 -17.08
N VAL A 310 -7.51 0.94 -18.31
CA VAL A 310 -8.67 0.05 -18.54
C VAL A 310 -8.31 -1.40 -18.22
N THR A 311 -7.15 -1.87 -18.66
CA THR A 311 -6.67 -3.23 -18.36
C THR A 311 -6.53 -3.43 -16.85
N LEU A 312 -5.93 -2.47 -16.14
CA LEU A 312 -5.78 -2.53 -14.70
C LEU A 312 -7.15 -2.58 -13.98
N GLY A 313 -8.09 -1.73 -14.38
CA GLY A 313 -9.46 -1.76 -13.83
C GLY A 313 -10.15 -3.10 -14.08
N ARG A 314 -10.00 -3.66 -15.28
CA ARG A 314 -10.56 -4.96 -15.64
C ARG A 314 -9.99 -6.08 -14.79
N ASP A 315 -8.66 -6.19 -14.72
CA ASP A 315 -7.96 -7.25 -13.99
C ASP A 315 -8.34 -7.28 -12.50
N ILE A 316 -8.57 -6.12 -11.90
CA ILE A 316 -8.91 -5.99 -10.48
C ILE A 316 -10.37 -6.31 -10.20
N PHE A 317 -11.29 -5.94 -11.09
CA PHE A 317 -12.72 -5.89 -10.76
C PHE A 317 -13.59 -6.88 -11.53
N GLU A 318 -13.27 -7.23 -12.77
CA GLU A 318 -14.05 -8.18 -13.58
C GLU A 318 -14.30 -9.53 -12.86
N PRO A 319 -13.31 -10.15 -12.18
CA PRO A 319 -13.52 -11.44 -11.53
C PRO A 319 -14.40 -11.42 -10.27
N LEU A 320 -14.68 -10.24 -9.68
CA LEU A 320 -15.28 -10.16 -8.34
C LEU A 320 -16.73 -10.68 -8.27
N LEU A 321 -17.47 -10.52 -9.36
CA LEU A 321 -18.88 -10.94 -9.47
C LEU A 321 -19.11 -12.20 -10.32
N ALA A 322 -18.06 -12.75 -10.92
CA ALA A 322 -18.08 -13.94 -11.77
C ALA A 322 -18.52 -15.23 -11.03
#